data_AF-A0A2L0HXJ5-F1
#
_entry.id   AF-A0A2L0HXJ5-F1
#
_cell.length_a   1.000
_cell.length_b   1.000
_cell.length_c   1.000
_cell.angle_alpha   90.00
_cell.angle_beta   90.00
_cell.angle_gamma   90.00
#
_symmetry.space_group_name_H-M   'P 1'
#
loop_
_entity.id
_entity.type
_entity.pdbx_description
1 polymer ?
#
loop_
_entity_poly.entity_id
_entity_poly.type
_entity_poly.pdbx_seq_one_letter_code
_entity_poly.pdbx_strand_id
1 'polypeptide(L)'
;MANNSSSESTELKIAYLGFLQGIISRLSNSVLVLMTANITLMSALLAFSVSENVENPSLWMFFFPWIFLASFHAYYLYQEKTFINIYNQVVIQNSILTTDLVINEHTLKANRPKFLEVFFKTYSFSYFQVSLFLCTLAAYYLGVK
;
A
#
# COMPACT_ATOMS: atom_id res chain seq x y z
N MET A 1 -31.07 15.31 29.68
CA MET A 1 -29.61 15.55 29.51
C MET A 1 -28.87 14.34 28.96
N ALA A 2 -29.15 13.09 29.38
CA ALA A 2 -28.47 11.89 28.87
C ALA A 2 -28.61 11.61 27.36
N ASN A 3 -29.72 12.03 26.73
CA ASN A 3 -29.96 11.81 25.28
C ASN A 3 -29.06 12.65 24.36
N ASN A 4 -28.58 13.81 24.83
CA ASN A 4 -27.71 14.69 24.04
C ASN A 4 -26.27 14.16 23.99
N SER A 5 -25.76 13.64 25.11
CA SER A 5 -24.39 13.11 25.18
C SER A 5 -24.20 11.84 24.34
N SER A 6 -25.23 11.00 24.24
CA SER A 6 -25.17 9.79 23.41
C SER A 6 -25.26 10.11 21.92
N SER A 7 -26.05 11.11 21.51
CA SER A 7 -26.11 11.51 20.11
C SER A 7 -24.81 12.20 19.68
N GLU A 8 -24.27 13.09 20.51
CA GLU A 8 -22.99 13.77 20.26
C GLU A 8 -21.83 12.78 20.10
N SER A 9 -21.72 11.78 20.99
CA SER A 9 -20.70 10.73 20.85
C SER A 9 -20.86 9.91 19.56
N THR A 10 -22.08 9.71 19.10
CA THR A 10 -22.36 8.96 17.86
C THR A 10 -21.95 9.77 16.62
N GLU A 11 -22.27 11.05 16.60
CA GLU A 11 -21.88 11.97 15.53
C GLU A 11 -20.36 12.10 15.42
N LEU A 12 -19.66 12.24 16.56
CA LEU A 12 -18.20 12.26 16.61
C LEU A 12 -17.59 10.97 16.07
N LYS A 13 -18.17 9.81 16.41
CA LYS A 13 -17.73 8.51 15.90
C LYS A 13 -17.90 8.40 14.39
N ILE A 14 -19.04 8.82 13.85
CA ILE A 14 -19.29 8.82 12.40
C ILE A 14 -18.28 9.72 11.69
N ALA A 15 -18.06 10.94 12.20
CA ALA A 15 -17.10 11.87 11.63
C ALA A 15 -15.68 11.30 11.63
N TYR A 16 -15.25 10.68 12.73
CA TYR A 16 -13.91 10.09 12.83
C TYR A 16 -13.72 8.89 11.91
N LEU A 17 -14.71 7.99 11.83
CA LEU A 17 -14.69 6.86 10.90
C LEU A 17 -14.66 7.34 9.45
N GLY A 18 -15.41 8.39 9.11
CA GLY A 18 -15.37 9.02 7.79
C GLY A 18 -13.99 9.60 7.46
N PHE A 19 -13.34 10.23 8.43
CA PHE A 19 -11.97 10.74 8.27
C PHE A 19 -10.96 9.61 8.05
N LEU A 20 -11.01 8.54 8.87
CA LEU A 20 -10.17 7.34 8.71
C LEU A 20 -10.39 6.67 7.34
N GLN A 21 -11.65 6.53 6.92
CA GLN A 21 -12.00 6.00 5.60
C GLN A 21 -11.42 6.87 4.47
N GLY A 22 -11.43 8.19 4.64
CA GLY A 22 -10.78 9.11 3.70
C GLY A 22 -9.26 8.87 3.59
N ILE A 23 -8.58 8.62 4.70
CA ILE A 23 -7.15 8.27 4.71
C ILE A 23 -6.93 6.92 4.02
N ILE A 24 -7.70 5.89 4.37
CA ILE A 24 -7.62 4.55 3.78
C ILE A 24 -7.81 4.61 2.26
N SER A 25 -8.81 5.36 1.79
CA SER A 25 -9.08 5.53 0.36
C SER A 25 -7.90 6.17 -0.38
N ARG A 26 -7.28 7.21 0.19
CA ARG A 26 -6.08 7.84 -0.39
C ARG A 26 -4.88 6.90 -0.44
N LEU A 27 -4.69 6.07 0.59
CA LEU A 27 -3.62 5.08 0.63
C LEU A 27 -3.85 3.96 -0.39
N SER A 28 -5.08 3.47 -0.49
CA SER A 28 -5.49 2.47 -1.49
C SER A 28 -5.28 2.98 -2.92
N ASN A 29 -5.63 4.24 -3.20
CA ASN A 29 -5.32 4.87 -4.48
C ASN A 29 -3.81 4.99 -4.73
N SER A 30 -3.03 5.33 -3.70
CA SER A 30 -1.56 5.40 -3.81
C SER A 30 -0.94 4.03 -4.12
N VAL A 31 -1.49 2.96 -3.54
CA VAL A 31 -1.13 1.57 -3.87
C VAL A 31 -1.41 1.28 -5.34
N LEU A 32 -2.59 1.62 -5.84
CA LEU A 32 -2.95 1.42 -7.25
C LEU A 32 -2.04 2.18 -8.21
N VAL A 33 -1.72 3.44 -7.91
CA VAL A 33 -0.78 4.27 -8.69
C VAL A 33 0.61 3.63 -8.75
N LEU A 34 1.09 3.05 -7.64
CA LEU A 34 2.38 2.37 -7.62
C LEU A 34 2.36 1.06 -8.42
N MET A 35 1.26 0.31 -8.40
CA MET A 35 1.10 -0.89 -9.22
C MET A 35 1.18 -0.57 -10.71
N THR A 36 0.44 0.45 -11.16
CA THR A 36 0.45 0.86 -12.57
C THR A 36 1.80 1.45 -12.98
N ALA A 37 2.42 2.28 -12.14
CA ALA A 37 3.76 2.80 -12.39
C ALA A 37 4.80 1.68 -12.52
N ASN A 38 4.70 0.62 -11.72
CA ASN A 38 5.61 -0.52 -11.81
C ASN A 38 5.45 -1.27 -13.14
N ILE A 39 4.21 -1.50 -13.59
CA ILE A 39 3.94 -2.10 -14.91
C ILE A 39 4.51 -1.22 -16.03
N THR A 40 4.24 0.09 -16.00
CA THR A 40 4.69 1.03 -17.01
C THR A 40 6.22 1.06 -17.09
N LEU A 41 6.90 1.15 -15.95
CA LEU A 41 8.37 1.18 -15.92
C LEU A 41 8.97 -0.12 -16.44
N MET A 42 8.48 -1.27 -15.97
CA MET A 42 8.97 -2.58 -16.43
C MET A 42 8.75 -2.78 -17.94
N SER A 43 7.59 -2.36 -18.45
CA SER A 43 7.28 -2.39 -19.89
C SER A 43 8.22 -1.49 -20.70
N ALA A 44 8.50 -0.29 -20.20
CA ALA A 44 9.40 0.65 -20.86
C ALA A 44 10.85 0.14 -20.88
N LEU A 45 11.33 -0.43 -19.77
CA LEU A 45 12.67 -1.04 -19.69
C LEU A 45 12.80 -2.25 -20.62
N LEU A 46 11.74 -3.05 -20.74
CA LEU A 46 11.71 -4.20 -21.65
C LEU A 46 11.75 -3.74 -23.11
N ALA A 47 10.94 -2.74 -23.48
CA ALA A 47 10.98 -2.14 -24.81
C ALA A 47 12.37 -1.55 -25.13
N PHE A 48 12.99 -0.89 -24.17
CA PHE A 48 14.34 -0.35 -24.30
C PHE A 48 15.40 -1.45 -24.47
N SER A 49 15.26 -2.58 -23.78
CA SER A 49 16.23 -3.69 -23.85
C SER A 49 16.28 -4.41 -25.20
N VAL A 50 15.23 -4.28 -26.03
CA VAL A 50 15.17 -4.86 -27.38
C VAL A 50 15.59 -3.84 -28.45
N SER A 51 15.97 -2.62 -28.06
CA SER A 51 16.47 -1.61 -28.99
C SER A 51 17.86 -1.97 -29.51
N GLU A 52 18.10 -1.75 -30.81
CA GLU A 52 19.38 -2.04 -31.50
C GLU A 52 20.62 -1.38 -30.86
N ASN A 53 20.43 -0.37 -30.00
CA ASN A 53 21.50 0.34 -29.33
C ASN A 53 22.04 -0.38 -28.06
N VAL A 54 21.46 -1.52 -27.68
CA VAL A 54 21.82 -2.22 -26.43
C VAL A 54 22.23 -3.66 -26.73
N GLU A 55 23.53 -3.89 -26.92
CA GLU A 55 24.07 -5.21 -27.29
C GLU A 55 23.97 -6.27 -26.18
N ASN A 56 23.80 -5.87 -24.91
CA ASN A 56 23.61 -6.77 -23.76
C ASN A 56 22.98 -6.04 -22.56
N PRO A 57 21.64 -5.90 -22.51
CA PRO A 57 20.96 -5.28 -21.39
C PRO A 57 21.17 -6.12 -20.12
N SER A 58 21.86 -5.58 -19.11
CA SER A 58 22.07 -6.30 -17.85
C SER A 58 20.75 -6.46 -17.09
N LEU A 59 20.46 -7.64 -16.56
CA LEU A 59 19.31 -7.91 -15.68
C LEU A 59 19.21 -6.94 -14.48
N TRP A 60 20.34 -6.39 -14.02
CA TRP A 60 20.39 -5.39 -12.96
C TRP A 60 19.59 -4.11 -13.29
N MET A 61 19.47 -3.76 -14.57
CA MET A 61 18.68 -2.61 -15.03
C MET A 61 17.19 -2.74 -14.69
N PHE A 62 16.68 -3.96 -14.64
CA PHE A 62 15.28 -4.25 -14.27
C PHE A 62 15.12 -4.38 -12.76
N PHE A 63 16.09 -5.01 -12.10
CA PHE A 63 16.00 -5.34 -10.68
C PHE A 63 16.00 -4.11 -9.79
N PHE A 64 16.85 -3.11 -10.06
CA PHE A 64 16.97 -1.93 -9.21
C PHE A 64 15.70 -1.07 -9.19
N PRO A 65 15.09 -0.70 -10.33
CA PRO A 65 13.87 0.09 -10.30
C PRO A 65 12.66 -0.71 -9.81
N TRP A 66 12.62 -2.02 -10.09
CA TRP A 66 11.57 -2.90 -9.58
C TRP A 66 11.59 -2.97 -8.05
N ILE A 67 12.75 -3.19 -7.43
CA ILE A 67 12.83 -3.30 -5.96
C ILE A 67 12.53 -1.97 -5.28
N PHE A 68 12.91 -0.85 -5.90
CA PHE A 68 12.59 0.50 -5.42
C PHE A 68 11.07 0.72 -5.40
N LEU A 69 10.37 0.50 -6.52
CA LEU A 69 8.91 0.65 -6.60
C LEU A 69 8.17 -0.37 -5.74
N ALA A 70 8.66 -1.61 -5.66
CA ALA A 70 8.11 -2.63 -4.76
C ALA A 70 8.22 -2.22 -3.29
N SER A 71 9.31 -1.57 -2.89
CA SER A 71 9.48 -1.06 -1.53
C SER A 71 8.47 0.05 -1.20
N PHE A 72 8.23 0.98 -2.13
CA PHE A 72 7.17 1.99 -1.96
C PHE A 72 5.79 1.36 -1.90
N HIS A 73 5.49 0.39 -2.77
CA HIS A 73 4.20 -0.31 -2.74
C HIS A 73 3.98 -0.99 -1.39
N ALA A 74 5.00 -1.70 -0.86
CA ALA A 74 4.92 -2.30 0.47
C ALA A 74 4.72 -1.25 1.58
N TYR A 75 5.37 -0.08 1.47
CA TYR A 75 5.22 1.02 2.42
C TYR A 75 3.79 1.58 2.47
N TYR A 76 3.16 1.86 1.32
CA TYR A 76 1.80 2.38 1.32
C TYR A 76 0.78 1.35 1.80
N LEU A 77 0.97 0.09 1.44
CA LEU A 77 0.15 -1.03 1.93
C LEU A 77 0.30 -1.23 3.45
N TYR A 78 1.50 -1.02 3.98
CA TYR A 78 1.77 -1.05 5.42
C TYR A 78 1.00 0.03 6.17
N GLN A 79 1.00 1.25 5.63
CA GLN A 79 0.23 2.35 6.21
C GLN A 79 -1.28 2.08 6.11
N GLU A 80 -1.77 1.62 4.96
CA GLU A 80 -3.18 1.28 4.75
C GLU A 80 -3.67 0.30 5.83
N LYS A 81 -2.94 -0.80 6.04
CA LYS A 81 -3.26 -1.79 7.08
C LYS A 81 -3.25 -1.22 8.49
N THR A 82 -2.33 -0.30 8.79
CA THR A 82 -2.28 0.37 10.10
C THR A 82 -3.57 1.16 10.34
N PHE A 83 -4.04 1.90 9.33
CA PHE A 83 -5.29 2.66 9.42
C PHE A 83 -6.54 1.77 9.44
N ILE A 84 -6.54 0.65 8.71
CA ILE A 84 -7.62 -0.36 8.80
C ILE A 84 -7.70 -0.93 10.21
N ASN A 85 -6.56 -1.22 10.86
CA ASN A 85 -6.55 -1.72 12.24
C ASN A 85 -7.13 -0.70 13.22
N ILE A 86 -6.76 0.58 13.08
CA ILE A 86 -7.32 1.68 13.88
C ILE A 86 -8.83 1.80 13.64
N TYR A 87 -9.26 1.79 12.38
CA TYR A 87 -10.68 1.83 12.02
C TYR A 87 -11.46 0.70 12.71
N ASN A 88 -10.96 -0.53 12.65
CA ASN A 88 -11.61 -1.68 13.27
C ASN A 88 -11.69 -1.56 14.80
N GLN A 89 -10.66 -1.02 15.47
CA GLN A 89 -10.72 -0.75 16.90
C GLN A 89 -11.81 0.26 17.27
N VAL A 90 -11.89 1.35 16.50
CA VAL A 90 -12.87 2.43 16.71
C VAL A 90 -14.30 1.93 16.49
N VAL A 91 -14.53 1.03 15.52
CA VAL A 91 -15.84 0.41 15.30
C VAL A 91 -16.34 -0.35 16.53
N ILE A 92 -15.47 -1.09 17.20
CA ILE A 92 -15.81 -1.94 18.36
C ILE A 92 -16.02 -1.11 19.64
N GLN A 93 -15.48 0.12 19.70
CA GLN A 93 -15.57 0.98 20.88
C GLN A 93 -16.99 1.55 21.07
N ASN A 94 -17.54 1.45 22.29
CA ASN A 94 -18.93 1.85 22.59
C ASN A 94 -19.17 3.37 22.61
N SER A 95 -18.19 4.15 23.06
CA SER A 95 -18.25 5.61 23.07
C SER A 95 -16.87 6.19 22.74
N ILE A 96 -16.87 7.35 22.09
CA ILE A 96 -15.66 8.05 21.66
C ILE A 96 -15.66 9.43 22.30
N LEU A 97 -14.55 9.77 22.92
CA LEU A 97 -14.30 11.11 23.44
C LEU A 97 -13.52 11.92 22.41
N THR A 98 -13.58 13.24 22.53
CA THR A 98 -12.80 14.16 21.67
C THR A 98 -11.28 13.94 21.77
N THR A 99 -10.80 13.40 22.88
CA THR A 99 -9.39 12.99 23.08
C THR A 99 -8.98 11.83 22.20
N ASP A 100 -9.92 10.98 21.79
CA ASP A 100 -9.67 9.77 20.99
C ASP A 100 -9.56 10.09 19.48
N LEU A 101 -9.95 11.30 19.08
CA LEU A 101 -9.89 11.80 17.70
C LEU A 101 -8.46 12.15 17.26
N VAL A 102 -7.51 12.19 18.21
CA VAL A 102 -6.12 12.58 17.94
C VAL A 102 -5.35 11.38 17.40
N ILE A 103 -4.87 11.49 16.17
CA ILE A 103 -3.91 10.53 15.62
C ILE A 103 -2.52 10.88 16.14
N ASN A 104 -2.03 10.10 17.11
CA ASN A 104 -0.69 10.23 17.66
C ASN A 104 0.22 9.07 17.22
N GLU A 105 1.53 9.25 17.39
CA GLU A 105 2.52 8.23 17.02
C GLU A 105 2.36 6.94 17.82
N HIS A 106 1.94 7.03 19.07
CA HIS A 106 1.74 5.88 19.95
C HIS A 106 0.61 4.96 19.44
N THR A 107 -0.53 5.53 19.07
CA THR A 107 -1.69 4.84 18.47
C THR A 107 -1.32 4.20 17.15
N LEU A 108 -0.49 4.88 16.33
CA LEU A 108 0.04 4.29 15.10
C LEU A 108 0.96 3.11 15.40
N LYS A 109 1.91 3.25 16.33
CA LYS A 109 2.84 2.18 16.73
C LYS A 109 2.14 0.94 17.30
N ALA A 110 1.11 1.13 18.12
CA ALA A 110 0.33 0.04 18.70
C ALA A 110 -0.45 -0.77 17.65
N ASN A 111 -0.84 -0.13 16.54
CA ASN A 111 -1.68 -0.73 15.50
C ASN A 111 -0.92 -1.19 14.25
N ARG A 112 0.40 -0.96 14.21
CA ARG A 112 1.23 -1.31 13.07
C ARG A 112 1.39 -2.83 12.96
N PRO A 113 1.05 -3.43 11.81
CA PRO A 113 1.46 -4.81 11.55
C PRO A 113 2.99 -4.90 11.48
N LYS A 114 3.56 -6.11 11.45
CA LYS A 114 4.99 -6.26 11.16
C LYS A 114 5.25 -5.94 9.68
N PHE A 115 6.25 -5.12 9.37
CA PHE A 115 6.54 -4.74 7.97
C PHE A 115 6.80 -5.96 7.08
N LEU A 116 7.58 -6.93 7.56
CA LEU A 116 7.83 -8.19 6.86
C LEU A 116 6.57 -9.03 6.65
N GLU A 117 5.60 -8.94 7.58
CA GLU A 117 4.32 -9.63 7.41
C GLU A 117 3.50 -9.01 6.27
N VAL A 118 3.53 -7.69 6.13
CA VAL A 118 2.89 -7.02 5.00
C VAL A 118 3.55 -7.42 3.68
N PHE A 119 4.88 -7.48 3.66
CA PHE A 119 5.66 -7.82 2.48
C PHE A 119 5.42 -9.26 1.99
N PHE A 120 5.42 -10.25 2.89
CA PHE A 120 5.32 -11.66 2.49
C PHE A 120 3.91 -12.24 2.53
N LYS A 121 3.06 -11.82 3.47
CA LYS A 121 1.74 -12.45 3.68
C LYS A 121 0.59 -11.72 3.00
N THR A 122 0.80 -10.50 2.48
CA THR A 122 -0.31 -9.82 1.80
C THR A 122 -0.43 -10.34 0.37
N TYR A 123 -1.50 -11.10 0.12
CA TYR A 123 -1.81 -11.69 -1.19
C TYR A 123 -1.74 -10.65 -2.33
N SER A 124 -2.32 -9.46 -2.15
CA SER A 124 -2.28 -8.40 -3.17
C SER A 124 -0.86 -8.00 -3.59
N PHE A 125 0.06 -7.88 -2.63
CA PHE A 125 1.44 -7.47 -2.89
C PHE A 125 2.28 -8.61 -3.47
N SER A 126 2.30 -9.76 -2.78
CA SER A 126 3.17 -10.88 -3.13
C SER A 126 2.83 -11.42 -4.52
N TYR A 127 1.55 -11.63 -4.83
CA TYR A 127 1.13 -12.14 -6.14
C TYR A 127 1.43 -11.16 -7.26
N PHE A 128 1.15 -9.87 -7.06
CA PHE A 128 1.43 -8.85 -8.06
C PHE A 128 2.93 -8.75 -8.37
N GLN A 129 3.77 -8.62 -7.34
CA GLN A 129 5.20 -8.41 -7.54
C GLN A 129 5.90 -9.67 -8.07
N VAL A 130 5.54 -10.86 -7.59
CA VAL A 130 6.09 -12.12 -8.10
C VAL A 130 5.66 -12.35 -9.55
N SER A 131 4.39 -12.11 -9.88
CA SER A 131 3.91 -12.26 -11.26
C SER A 131 4.62 -11.29 -12.20
N LEU A 132 4.78 -10.01 -11.80
CA LEU A 132 5.47 -9.01 -12.61
C LEU A 132 6.94 -9.38 -12.83
N PHE A 133 7.62 -9.87 -11.78
CA PHE A 133 8.99 -10.34 -11.88
C PHE A 133 9.14 -11.55 -12.81
N LEU A 134 8.24 -12.54 -12.70
CA LEU A 134 8.26 -13.70 -13.59
C LEU A 134 7.96 -13.33 -15.05
N CYS A 135 7.00 -12.43 -15.30
CA CYS A 135 6.69 -11.95 -16.64
C CYS A 135 7.87 -11.20 -17.27
N THR A 136 8.54 -10.32 -16.51
CA THR A 136 9.72 -9.58 -16.99
C THR A 136 10.89 -10.52 -17.25
N LEU A 137 11.13 -11.50 -16.39
CA LEU A 137 12.17 -12.51 -16.57
C LEU A 137 11.91 -13.38 -17.80
N ALA A 138 10.67 -13.88 -17.97
CA ALA A 138 10.28 -14.66 -19.13
C ALA A 138 10.41 -13.83 -20.43
N ALA A 139 9.97 -12.58 -20.42
CA ALA A 139 10.08 -11.69 -21.56
C ALA A 139 11.55 -11.38 -21.92
N TYR A 140 12.41 -11.20 -20.91
CA TYR A 140 13.84 -11.04 -21.11
C TYR A 140 14.44 -12.26 -21.81
N TYR A 141 14.20 -13.48 -21.32
CA TYR A 141 14.77 -14.69 -21.94
C TYR A 141 14.15 -15.08 -23.29
N LEU A 142 12.88 -14.74 -23.55
CA LEU A 142 12.19 -15.08 -24.80
C LEU A 142 12.38 -14.02 -25.89
N GLY A 143 12.47 -12.75 -25.51
CA GLY A 143 12.44 -11.61 -26.43
C GLY A 143 13.78 -10.90 -26.63
N VAL A 144 14.71 -10.96 -25.66
CA VAL A 144 16.07 -10.43 -25.83
C VAL A 144 16.94 -11.55 -26.39
N LYS A 145 17.09 -11.57 -27.71
CA LYS A 145 18.08 -12.32 -28.48
C LYS A 145 18.93 -11.36 -29.29
#